data_AF-A0A957N6Y1-F1
#
_entry.id   AF-A0A957N6Y1-F1
#
_cell.length_a   1.000
_cell.length_b   1.000
_cell.length_c   1.000
_cell.angle_alpha   90.00
_cell.angle_beta   90.00
_cell.angle_gamma   90.00
#
_symmetry.space_group_name_H-M   'P 1'
#
loop_
_entity.id
_entity.type
_entity.pdbx_description
1 polymer ?
#
loop_
_entity_poly.entity_id
_entity_poly.type
_entity_poly.pdbx_seq_one_letter_code
_entity_poly.pdbx_strand_id
1 'polypeptide(L)'
;MMAQPNNTLNASFQQKSTAVSLVVILSAAAFTFFRLWQMAQSPEALQATSALPAGFWPLMIGMVILIVVMQIVLQTVLVIGQGSANPPTAHEKMAAQKASRNAYYVLATGVFGVFASLLFGPSPFVMGSLLLVALILAESVKFASQLVYAGAQ
;
A
#
# COMPACT_ATOMS: atom_id res chain seq x y z
N MET A 1 4.00 31.76 -27.26
CA MET A 1 2.99 31.37 -26.25
C MET A 1 2.71 29.88 -26.45
N MET A 2 3.33 29.01 -25.64
CA MET A 2 3.01 27.58 -25.65
C MET A 2 1.73 27.40 -24.82
N ALA A 3 0.68 26.84 -25.43
CA ALA A 3 -0.56 26.52 -24.75
C ALA A 3 -0.25 25.52 -23.62
N GLN A 4 -0.48 25.91 -22.37
CA GLN A 4 -0.42 24.97 -21.27
C GLN A 4 -1.55 23.95 -21.48
N PRO A 5 -1.27 22.64 -21.44
CA PRO A 5 -2.32 21.64 -21.55
C PRO A 5 -3.28 21.84 -20.38
N ASN A 6 -4.55 22.12 -20.70
CA ASN A 6 -5.64 22.22 -19.73
C ASN A 6 -5.77 20.89 -19.00
N ASN A 7 -5.14 20.80 -17.83
CA ASN A 7 -5.25 19.69 -16.92
C ASN A 7 -6.64 19.79 -16.25
N THR A 8 -7.65 19.21 -16.89
CA THR A 8 -9.07 19.28 -16.51
C THR A 8 -9.41 18.65 -15.16
N LEU A 9 -8.46 17.95 -14.53
CA LEU A 9 -8.55 17.58 -13.12
C LEU A 9 -7.98 18.72 -12.27
N ASN A 10 -8.87 19.61 -11.82
CA ASN A 10 -8.61 20.64 -10.82
C ASN A 10 -8.41 20.02 -9.42
N ALA A 11 -7.53 19.03 -9.35
CA ALA A 11 -7.14 18.32 -8.13
C ALA A 11 -5.74 18.78 -7.71
N SER A 12 -5.54 18.96 -6.41
CA SER A 12 -4.27 19.44 -5.86
C SER A 12 -3.12 18.46 -6.14
N PHE A 13 -1.87 18.95 -6.09
CA PHE A 13 -0.69 18.09 -6.18
C PHE A 13 -0.75 16.93 -5.18
N GLN A 14 -1.22 17.21 -3.96
CA GLN A 14 -1.34 16.21 -2.90
C GLN A 14 -2.38 15.14 -3.23
N GLN A 15 -3.54 15.51 -3.77
CA GLN A 15 -4.55 14.55 -4.20
C GLN A 15 -4.03 13.65 -5.32
N LYS A 16 -3.35 14.22 -6.33
CA LYS A 16 -2.76 13.45 -7.43
C LYS A 16 -1.68 12.48 -6.94
N SER A 17 -0.79 12.95 -6.07
CA SER A 17 0.24 12.11 -5.45
C SER A 17 -0.37 10.97 -4.62
N THR A 18 -1.39 11.27 -3.81
CA THR A 18 -2.11 10.28 -2.99
C THR A 18 -2.79 9.21 -3.86
N ALA A 19 -3.42 9.62 -4.97
CA ALA A 19 -4.05 8.69 -5.91
C ALA A 19 -3.03 7.76 -6.58
N VAL A 20 -1.90 8.31 -7.02
CA VAL A 20 -0.80 7.52 -7.58
C VAL A 20 -0.26 6.53 -6.54
N SER A 21 -0.05 6.98 -5.30
CA SER A 21 0.41 6.10 -4.22
C SER A 21 -0.55 4.94 -3.95
N LEU A 22 -1.86 5.20 -3.97
CA LEU A 22 -2.88 4.16 -3.84
C LEU A 22 -2.78 3.12 -4.97
N VAL A 23 -2.67 3.58 -6.22
CA VAL A 23 -2.57 2.68 -7.39
C VAL A 23 -1.31 1.81 -7.30
N VAL A 24 -0.17 2.39 -6.90
CA VAL A 24 1.08 1.64 -6.73
C VAL A 24 0.92 0.52 -5.70
N ILE A 25 0.33 0.83 -4.55
CA ILE A 25 0.17 -0.14 -3.46
C ILE A 25 -0.81 -1.24 -3.85
N LEU A 26 -1.93 -0.91 -4.48
CA LEU A 26 -2.90 -1.90 -4.95
C LEU A 26 -2.28 -2.80 -6.03
N SER A 27 -1.48 -2.24 -6.94
CA SER A 27 -0.81 -3.00 -8.00
C SER A 27 0.25 -3.94 -7.44
N ALA A 28 1.08 -3.43 -6.51
CA ALA A 28 2.08 -4.24 -5.83
C ALA A 28 1.44 -5.34 -4.96
N ALA A 29 0.33 -5.02 -4.29
CA ALA A 29 -0.46 -5.98 -3.53
C ALA A 29 -0.98 -7.09 -4.44
N ALA A 30 -1.65 -6.74 -5.55
CA ALA A 30 -2.17 -7.72 -6.49
C ALA A 30 -1.08 -8.65 -7.03
N PHE A 31 0.09 -8.09 -7.39
CA PHE A 31 1.24 -8.88 -7.84
C PHE A 31 1.72 -9.84 -6.75
N THR A 32 1.91 -9.35 -5.53
CA THR A 32 2.38 -10.18 -4.42
C THR A 32 1.38 -11.26 -4.04
N PHE A 33 0.09 -10.96 -3.97
CA PHE A 33 -0.95 -11.96 -3.73
C PHE A 33 -0.98 -13.03 -4.80
N PHE A 34 -0.86 -12.64 -6.07
CA PHE A 34 -0.79 -13.59 -7.17
C PHE A 34 0.42 -14.53 -7.03
N ARG A 35 1.59 -14.01 -6.65
CA ARG A 35 2.79 -14.82 -6.44
C ARG A 35 2.70 -15.69 -5.18
N LEU A 36 2.14 -15.19 -4.09
CA LEU A 36 1.89 -15.96 -2.87
C LEU A 36 0.89 -17.09 -3.13
N TRP A 37 -0.14 -16.83 -3.94
CA TRP A 37 -1.10 -17.84 -4.36
C TRP A 37 -0.43 -18.94 -5.19
N GLN A 38 0.44 -18.59 -6.14
CA GLN A 38 1.23 -19.57 -6.89
C GLN A 38 2.14 -20.40 -5.97
N MET A 39 2.79 -19.76 -4.99
CA MET A 39 3.61 -20.46 -4.00
C MET A 39 2.77 -21.40 -3.12
N ALA A 40 1.57 -20.99 -2.72
CA ALA A 40 0.68 -21.82 -1.91
C ALA A 40 0.21 -23.09 -2.65
N GLN A 41 0.21 -23.07 -3.98
CA GLN A 41 -0.10 -24.25 -4.81
C GLN A 41 1.10 -25.17 -5.06
N SER A 42 2.31 -24.79 -4.64
CA SER A 42 3.49 -25.62 -4.86
C SER A 42 3.50 -26.84 -3.92
N PRO A 43 4.03 -28.00 -4.37
CA PRO A 43 4.15 -29.19 -3.52
C PRO A 43 4.96 -28.94 -2.24
N GLU A 44 5.92 -28.02 -2.31
CA GLU A 44 6.78 -27.61 -1.21
C GLU A 44 5.99 -26.89 -0.11
N ALA A 45 5.02 -26.04 -0.47
CA ALA A 45 4.18 -25.33 0.49
C ALA A 45 3.16 -26.26 1.19
N LEU A 46 2.72 -27.31 0.50
CA LEU A 46 1.80 -28.33 1.06
C LEU A 46 2.49 -29.30 2.01
N GLN A 47 3.82 -29.48 1.89
CA GLN A 47 4.63 -30.37 2.74
C GLN A 47 5.43 -29.62 3.82
N ALA A 48 5.46 -28.29 3.76
CA ALA A 48 6.19 -27.44 4.71
C ALA A 48 5.51 -27.43 6.08
N THR A 49 5.88 -28.37 6.95
CA THR A 49 5.41 -28.46 8.34
C THR A 49 6.08 -27.46 9.29
N SER A 50 7.18 -26.80 8.89
CA SER A 50 7.89 -25.86 9.78
C SER A 50 8.78 -24.80 9.10
N ALA A 51 9.06 -24.89 7.80
CA ALA A 51 9.90 -23.93 7.08
C ALA A 51 9.08 -23.08 6.09
N LEU A 52 9.42 -21.79 5.95
CA LEU A 52 8.84 -20.93 4.91
C LEU A 52 9.27 -21.43 3.51
N PRO A 53 8.39 -21.42 2.50
CA PRO A 53 8.75 -21.78 1.14
C PRO A 53 9.96 -20.99 0.62
N ALA A 54 10.80 -21.65 -0.17
CA ALA A 54 11.95 -21.01 -0.80
C ALA A 54 11.48 -19.80 -1.63
N GLY A 55 12.06 -18.63 -1.37
CA GLY A 55 11.70 -17.40 -2.08
C GLY A 55 10.65 -16.51 -1.39
N PHE A 56 10.04 -16.93 -0.27
CA PHE A 56 9.11 -16.06 0.48
C PHE A 56 9.78 -14.74 0.92
N TRP A 57 10.92 -14.81 1.61
CA TRP A 57 11.65 -13.63 2.09
C TRP A 57 12.12 -12.70 0.97
N PRO A 58 12.80 -13.20 -0.09
CA PRO A 58 13.13 -12.38 -1.25
C PRO A 58 11.91 -11.69 -1.87
N LEU A 59 10.76 -12.35 -1.90
CA LEU A 59 9.53 -11.78 -2.45
C LEU A 59 8.98 -10.64 -1.58
N MET A 60 8.94 -10.83 -0.25
CA MET A 60 8.51 -9.80 0.70
C MET A 60 9.43 -8.57 0.65
N ILE A 61 10.75 -8.79 0.75
CA ILE A 61 11.74 -7.71 0.72
C ILE A 61 11.71 -7.01 -0.64
N GLY A 62 11.68 -7.79 -1.72
CA GLY A 62 11.59 -7.27 -3.08
C GLY A 62 10.34 -6.42 -3.31
N MET A 63 9.19 -6.82 -2.75
CA MET A 63 7.95 -6.02 -2.80
C MET A 63 8.12 -4.66 -2.12
N VAL A 64 8.67 -4.63 -0.90
CA VAL A 64 8.87 -3.36 -0.16
C VAL A 64 9.81 -2.45 -0.94
N ILE A 65 10.92 -2.98 -1.44
CA ILE A 65 11.88 -2.22 -2.27
C ILE A 65 11.19 -1.69 -3.53
N LEU A 66 10.44 -2.53 -4.24
CA LEU A 66 9.74 -2.14 -5.46
C LEU A 66 8.73 -1.02 -5.21
N ILE A 67 7.94 -1.11 -4.13
CA ILE A 67 6.99 -0.06 -3.74
C ILE A 67 7.74 1.24 -3.48
N VAL A 68 8.81 1.21 -2.68
CA VAL A 68 9.60 2.41 -2.36
C VAL A 68 10.17 3.04 -3.62
N VAL A 69 10.78 2.26 -4.51
CA VAL A 69 11.35 2.74 -5.77
C VAL A 69 10.26 3.34 -6.67
N MET A 70 9.12 2.65 -6.83
CA MET A 70 8.00 3.15 -7.64
C MET A 70 7.43 4.45 -7.08
N GLN A 71 7.28 4.56 -5.75
CA GLN A 71 6.83 5.80 -5.11
C GLN A 71 7.78 6.95 -5.37
N ILE A 72 9.09 6.72 -5.23
CA ILE A 72 10.11 7.74 -5.51
C ILE A 72 10.00 8.19 -6.98
N VAL A 73 10.06 7.25 -7.92
CA VAL A 73 10.05 7.57 -9.36
C VAL A 73 8.78 8.32 -9.75
N LEU A 74 7.61 7.82 -9.37
CA LEU A 74 6.34 8.42 -9.77
C LEU A 74 6.11 9.78 -9.11
N GLN A 75 6.52 9.96 -7.84
CA GLN A 75 6.45 11.26 -7.19
C GLN A 75 7.41 12.26 -7.83
N THR A 76 8.64 11.84 -8.19
CA THR A 76 9.58 12.69 -8.94
C THR A 76 9.00 13.12 -10.29
N VAL A 77 8.40 12.19 -11.04
CA VAL A 77 7.76 12.50 -12.33
C VAL A 77 6.60 13.49 -12.15
N LEU A 78 5.77 13.34 -11.10
CA LEU A 78 4.70 14.28 -10.80
C LEU A 78 5.21 15.69 -10.47
N VAL A 79 6.30 15.80 -9.70
CA VAL A 79 6.90 17.09 -9.37
C VAL A 79 7.44 17.77 -10.62
N ILE A 80 8.19 17.04 -11.45
CA ILE A 80 8.74 17.57 -12.71
C ILE A 80 7.60 18.00 -13.64
N GLY A 81 6.55 17.17 -13.77
CA GLY A 81 5.42 17.44 -14.65
C GLY A 81 4.56 18.63 -14.23
N GLN A 82 4.45 18.93 -12.93
CA GLN A 82 3.74 20.13 -12.45
C GLN A 82 4.63 21.38 -12.34
N GLY A 83 5.94 21.22 -12.35
CA GLY A 83 6.91 22.32 -12.21
C GLY A 83 7.05 22.88 -10.79
N SER A 84 6.09 22.62 -9.90
CA SER A 84 6.20 22.91 -8.47
C SER A 84 5.41 21.92 -7.62
N ALA A 85 5.89 21.69 -6.40
CA ALA A 85 5.17 20.95 -5.36
C ALA A 85 4.66 21.94 -4.32
N ASN A 86 3.42 22.40 -4.49
CA ASN A 86 2.82 23.31 -3.52
C ASN A 86 2.72 22.61 -2.14
N PRO A 87 3.01 23.35 -1.05
CA PRO A 87 2.93 22.77 0.29
C PRO A 87 1.48 22.35 0.60
N PRO A 88 1.27 21.27 1.39
CA PRO A 88 -0.06 20.85 1.78
C PRO A 88 -0.80 21.96 2.53
N THR A 89 -2.04 22.22 2.14
CA THR A 89 -2.96 23.13 2.82
C THR A 89 -3.29 22.63 4.23
N ALA A 90 -3.82 23.50 5.09
CA ALA A 90 -4.25 23.11 6.44
C ALA A 90 -5.29 21.97 6.41
N HIS A 91 -6.23 22.04 5.45
CA HIS A 91 -7.25 21.02 5.25
C HIS A 91 -6.63 19.66 4.85
N GLU A 92 -5.71 19.63 3.90
CA GLU A 92 -5.04 18.40 3.47
C GLU A 92 -4.23 17.76 4.60
N LYS A 93 -3.61 18.57 5.47
CA LYS A 93 -2.93 18.06 6.67
C LYS A 93 -3.91 17.39 7.63
N MET A 94 -5.08 18.00 7.88
CA MET A 94 -6.12 17.39 8.71
C MET A 94 -6.66 16.10 8.09
N ALA A 95 -6.85 16.07 6.77
CA ALA A 95 -7.26 14.86 6.04
C ALA A 95 -6.22 13.73 6.22
N ALA A 96 -4.92 14.03 6.06
CA ALA A 96 -3.84 13.06 6.25
C ALA A 96 -3.78 12.51 7.69
N GLN A 97 -4.04 13.34 8.69
CA GLN A 97 -4.10 12.88 10.10
C GLN A 97 -5.29 11.94 10.34
N LYS A 98 -6.49 12.29 9.84
CA LYS A 98 -7.68 11.42 9.94
C LYS A 98 -7.48 10.10 9.22
N ALA A 99 -6.90 10.16 8.03
CA ALA A 99 -6.53 8.98 7.25
C ALA A 99 -5.55 8.06 7.99
N SER A 100 -4.52 8.64 8.62
CA SER A 100 -3.54 7.89 9.41
C SER A 100 -4.18 7.21 10.61
N ARG A 101 -5.14 7.86 11.27
CA ARG A 101 -5.92 7.26 12.36
C ARG A 101 -6.72 6.04 11.89
N ASN A 102 -7.40 6.15 10.76
CA ASN A 102 -8.18 5.03 10.20
C ASN A 102 -7.25 3.85 9.84
N ALA A 103 -6.12 4.14 9.19
CA ALA A 103 -5.11 3.15 8.85
C ALA A 103 -4.56 2.44 10.09
N TYR A 104 -4.30 3.20 11.17
CA TYR A 104 -3.84 2.64 12.43
C TYR A 104 -4.86 1.66 13.03
N TYR A 105 -6.16 1.98 13.03
CA TYR A 105 -7.17 1.04 13.51
C TYR A 105 -7.22 -0.25 12.69
N VAL A 106 -7.08 -0.14 11.37
CA VAL A 106 -7.04 -1.31 10.48
C VAL A 106 -5.79 -2.15 10.74
N LEU A 107 -4.62 -1.52 10.87
CA LEU A 107 -3.37 -2.21 11.17
C LEU A 107 -3.43 -2.89 12.53
N ALA A 108 -3.87 -2.17 13.57
CA ALA A 108 -4.00 -2.72 14.92
C ALA A 108 -4.94 -3.92 14.92
N THR A 109 -6.13 -3.81 14.30
CA THR A 109 -7.08 -4.91 14.17
C THR A 109 -6.47 -6.10 13.44
N GLY A 110 -5.74 -5.86 12.35
CA GLY A 110 -5.07 -6.92 11.60
C GLY A 110 -3.96 -7.60 12.39
N VAL A 111 -3.14 -6.84 13.13
CA VAL A 111 -2.10 -7.38 14.02
C VAL A 111 -2.72 -8.22 15.13
N PHE A 112 -3.78 -7.73 15.79
CA PHE A 112 -4.53 -8.51 16.76
C PHE A 112 -5.15 -9.77 16.13
N GLY A 113 -5.63 -9.69 14.89
CA GLY A 113 -6.11 -10.83 14.13
C GLY A 113 -5.02 -11.88 13.87
N VAL A 114 -3.80 -11.45 13.53
CA VAL A 114 -2.63 -12.35 13.39
C VAL A 114 -2.32 -13.03 14.74
N PHE A 115 -2.32 -12.30 15.85
CA PHE A 115 -2.11 -12.90 17.17
C PHE A 115 -3.25 -13.86 17.55
N ALA A 116 -4.51 -13.50 17.29
CA ALA A 116 -5.66 -14.37 17.53
C ALA A 116 -5.59 -15.65 16.67
N SER A 117 -5.00 -15.57 15.47
CA SER A 117 -4.83 -16.72 14.61
C SER A 117 -3.95 -17.81 15.24
N LEU A 118 -3.04 -17.46 16.15
CA LEU A 118 -2.19 -18.44 16.88
C LEU A 118 -3.01 -19.51 17.61
N LEU A 119 -4.24 -19.19 18.02
CA LEU A 119 -5.16 -20.15 18.67
C LEU A 119 -5.53 -21.34 17.76
N PHE A 120 -5.34 -21.20 16.45
CA PHE A 120 -5.66 -22.20 15.44
C PHE A 120 -4.42 -22.94 14.90
N GLY A 121 -3.22 -22.67 15.45
CA GLY A 121 -1.96 -23.26 15.01
C GLY A 121 -1.61 -23.05 13.52
N PRO A 122 -1.81 -21.86 12.93
CA PRO A 122 -1.47 -21.61 11.53
C PRO A 122 0.02 -21.76 11.29
N SER A 123 0.39 -22.17 10.08
CA SER A 123 1.79 -22.22 9.68
C SER A 123 2.40 -20.80 9.65
N PRO A 124 3.73 -20.66 9.83
CA PRO A 124 4.41 -19.36 9.72
C PRO A 124 4.14 -18.64 8.40
N PHE A 125 3.93 -19.40 7.31
CA PHE A 125 3.57 -18.87 5.99
C PHE A 125 2.19 -18.17 6.02
N VAL A 126 1.19 -18.79 6.65
CA VAL A 126 -0.14 -18.21 6.78
C VAL A 126 -0.07 -16.95 7.66
N MET A 127 0.65 -17.01 8.77
CA MET A 127 0.81 -15.83 9.65
C MET A 127 1.50 -14.66 8.94
N GLY A 128 2.59 -14.91 8.23
CA GLY A 128 3.29 -13.88 7.45
C GLY A 128 2.40 -13.27 6.37
N SER A 129 1.59 -14.11 5.70
CA SER A 129 0.63 -13.68 4.69
C SER A 129 -0.49 -12.82 5.31
N LEU A 130 -1.03 -13.20 6.46
CA LEU A 130 -2.05 -12.42 7.19
C LEU A 130 -1.51 -11.06 7.63
N LEU A 131 -0.27 -11.01 8.13
CA LEU A 131 0.38 -9.76 8.51
C LEU A 131 0.55 -8.84 7.29
N LEU A 132 0.94 -9.40 6.15
CA LEU A 132 1.06 -8.65 4.91
C LEU A 132 -0.29 -8.10 4.43
N VAL A 133 -1.36 -8.91 4.50
CA VAL A 133 -2.72 -8.47 4.20
C VAL A 133 -3.10 -7.28 5.09
N ALA A 134 -2.85 -7.38 6.39
CA ALA A 134 -3.14 -6.31 7.35
C ALA A 134 -2.41 -5.00 7.00
N LEU A 135 -1.11 -5.09 6.66
CA LEU A 135 -0.31 -3.93 6.27
C LEU A 135 -0.82 -3.27 4.98
N ILE A 136 -1.08 -4.07 3.93
CA ILE A 136 -1.59 -3.59 2.65
C ILE A 136 -2.96 -2.93 2.83
N LEU A 137 -3.85 -3.55 3.61
CA LEU A 137 -5.18 -3.03 3.86
C LEU A 137 -5.12 -1.71 4.63
N ALA A 138 -4.25 -1.62 5.65
CA ALA A 138 -4.04 -0.39 6.40
C ALA A 138 -3.55 0.76 5.52
N GLU A 139 -2.53 0.53 4.68
CA GLU A 139 -2.03 1.55 3.76
C GLU A 139 -3.07 1.91 2.68
N SER A 140 -3.82 0.92 2.16
CA SER A 140 -4.90 1.19 1.20
C SER A 140 -5.98 2.08 1.81
N VAL A 141 -6.38 1.79 3.06
CA VAL A 141 -7.36 2.60 3.81
C VAL A 141 -6.81 4.00 4.10
N LYS A 142 -5.51 4.15 4.36
CA LYS A 142 -4.87 5.45 4.54
C LYS A 142 -5.03 6.30 3.27
N PHE A 143 -4.56 5.82 2.13
CA PHE A 143 -4.60 6.61 0.90
C PHE A 143 -6.04 6.84 0.41
N ALA A 144 -6.92 5.83 0.53
CA ALA A 144 -8.34 5.98 0.21
C ALA A 144 -9.02 7.02 1.12
N SER A 145 -8.81 6.95 2.44
CA SER A 145 -9.36 7.93 3.40
C SER A 145 -8.83 9.33 3.12
N GLN A 146 -7.54 9.46 2.77
CA GLN A 146 -6.94 10.75 2.44
C GLN A 146 -7.56 11.34 1.19
N LEU A 147 -7.83 10.55 0.15
CA LEU A 147 -8.55 11.01 -1.05
C LEU A 147 -9.98 11.45 -0.73
N VAL A 148 -10.72 10.66 0.06
CA VAL A 148 -12.10 10.98 0.43
C VAL A 148 -12.18 12.27 1.26
N TYR A 149 -11.34 12.39 2.30
CA TYR A 149 -11.36 13.58 3.14
C TYR A 149 -10.77 14.81 2.45
N ALA A 150 -9.77 14.65 1.58
CA ALA A 150 -9.20 15.77 0.85
C ALA A 150 -10.06 16.22 -0.34
N GLY A 151 -10.88 15.34 -0.93
CA GLY A 151 -11.70 15.62 -2.11
C GLY A 151 -13.16 16.01 -1.83
N ALA A 152 -13.61 15.96 -0.57
CA ALA A 152 -14.98 16.32 -0.18
C ALA A 152 -15.24 17.85 -0.11
N GLN A 153 -14.44 18.69 -0.78
CA GLN A 153 -14.56 20.16 -0.85
C GLN A 153 -14.15 20.65 -2.23
#